data_AF-A0A2P6PEY3-F1
#
_entry.id   AF-A0A2P6PEY3-F1
#
_cell.length_a   1.000
_cell.length_b   1.000
_cell.length_c   1.000
_cell.angle_alpha   90.00
_cell.angle_beta   90.00
_cell.angle_gamma   90.00
#
_symmetry.space_group_name_H-M   'P 1'
#
loop_
_entity.id
_entity.type
_entity.pdbx_description
1 polymer ?
#
loop_
_entity_poly.entity_id
_entity_poly.type
_entity_poly.pdbx_seq_one_letter_code
_entity_poly.pdbx_strand_id
1 'polypeptide(L)'
;MPSVLFFFLIIFFLLFFFPSFLSLSSSFFRAHSLTRSFAVGDGSVPGKAFGSGTSIWLSGAHELQFNNCERAKEAQIHGIETLICIPTSDGVLEMGSSGLIRENWGLIQQAQSLFG
;
A
#
# COMPACT_ATOMS: atom_id res chain seq x y z
N MET A 1 3.65 16.76 16.16
CA MET A 1 3.77 15.42 15.53
C MET A 1 2.39 14.79 15.44
N PRO A 2 1.69 14.87 14.29
CA PRO A 2 0.32 14.36 14.12
C PRO A 2 0.22 12.96 13.48
N SER A 3 1.32 12.21 13.39
CA SER A 3 1.43 10.97 12.61
C SER A 3 0.59 9.78 13.11
N VAL A 4 0.27 9.72 14.40
CA VAL A 4 -0.54 8.61 14.96
C VAL A 4 -2.02 8.74 14.63
N LEU A 5 -2.57 9.95 14.71
CA LEU A 5 -3.97 10.25 14.39
C LEU A 5 -4.27 10.04 12.89
N PHE A 6 -3.34 10.44 12.03
CA PHE A 6 -3.45 10.25 10.58
C PHE A 6 -3.52 8.77 10.19
N PHE A 7 -2.69 7.93 10.82
CA PHE A 7 -2.70 6.49 10.58
C PHE A 7 -4.02 5.82 11.01
N PHE A 8 -4.58 6.21 12.16
CA PHE A 8 -5.87 5.70 12.62
C PHE A 8 -7.04 6.14 11.73
N LEU A 9 -7.03 7.38 11.22
CA LEU A 9 -8.08 7.89 10.35
C LEU A 9 -8.06 7.20 8.98
N ILE A 10 -6.88 6.95 8.41
CA ILE A 10 -6.70 6.18 7.17
C ILE A 10 -7.23 4.75 7.32
N ILE A 11 -6.94 4.10 8.44
CA ILE A 11 -7.44 2.75 8.74
C ILE A 11 -8.98 2.75 8.79
N PHE A 12 -9.58 3.72 9.47
CA PHE A 12 -11.05 3.81 9.63
C PHE A 12 -11.76 4.17 8.31
N PHE A 13 -11.13 5.00 7.46
CA PHE A 13 -11.69 5.40 6.16
C PHE A 13 -11.62 4.25 5.13
N LEU A 14 -10.51 3.51 5.10
CA LEU A 14 -10.38 2.30 4.27
C LEU A 14 -11.35 1.19 4.70
N LEU A 15 -11.63 1.07 6.00
CA LEU A 15 -12.63 0.14 6.55
C LEU A 15 -14.06 0.43 6.06
N PHE A 16 -14.41 1.71 5.85
CA PHE A 16 -15.75 2.11 5.45
C PHE A 16 -15.95 2.13 3.93
N PHE A 17 -14.90 2.45 3.16
CA PHE A 17 -14.98 2.54 1.69
C PHE A 17 -14.56 1.27 0.95
N PHE A 18 -13.78 0.38 1.57
CA PHE A 18 -13.19 -0.79 0.91
C PHE A 18 -13.29 -2.08 1.76
N PRO A 19 -14.50 -2.62 1.96
CA PRO A 19 -14.74 -3.78 2.83
C PRO A 19 -14.06 -5.08 2.36
N SER A 20 -13.65 -5.18 1.09
CA SER A 20 -13.00 -6.36 0.49
C SER A 20 -11.53 -6.59 0.93
N PHE A 21 -10.95 -5.69 1.71
CA PHE A 21 -9.50 -5.65 1.97
C PHE A 21 -9.09 -6.21 3.35
N LEU A 22 -10.02 -6.80 4.11
CA LEU A 22 -9.75 -7.41 5.41
C LEU A 22 -9.78 -8.95 5.37
N SER A 23 -8.58 -9.52 5.46
CA SER A 23 -8.34 -10.92 5.82
C SER A 23 -7.68 -10.96 7.21
N LEU A 24 -7.89 -12.02 8.00
CA LEU A 24 -7.19 -12.19 9.28
C LEU A 24 -5.66 -12.13 9.11
N SER A 25 -5.13 -12.59 7.96
CA SER A 25 -3.72 -12.54 7.61
C SER A 25 -3.19 -11.12 7.32
N SER A 26 -4.05 -10.20 6.86
CA SER A 26 -3.67 -8.81 6.56
C SER A 26 -3.53 -7.94 7.81
N SER A 27 -4.11 -8.36 8.95
CA SER A 27 -4.02 -7.65 10.22
C SER A 27 -2.58 -7.60 10.79
N PHE A 28 -1.83 -8.71 10.68
CA PHE A 28 -0.45 -8.79 11.12
C PHE A 28 0.48 -7.96 10.22
N PHE A 29 0.29 -8.03 8.90
CA PHE A 29 1.01 -7.18 7.94
C PHE A 29 0.79 -5.71 8.28
N ARG A 30 -0.45 -5.28 8.53
CA ARG A 30 -0.77 -3.91 8.94
C ARG A 30 -0.05 -3.47 10.22
N ALA A 31 0.01 -4.32 11.25
CA ALA A 31 0.72 -4.03 12.48
C ALA A 31 2.25 -3.92 12.29
N HIS A 32 2.83 -4.75 11.43
CA HIS A 32 4.26 -4.69 11.10
C HIS A 32 4.62 -3.51 10.19
N SER A 33 3.68 -3.06 9.35
CA SER A 33 3.82 -1.87 8.49
C SER A 33 3.98 -0.59 9.30
N LEU A 34 3.25 -0.51 10.41
CA LEU A 34 3.17 0.65 11.31
C LEU A 34 4.51 1.06 11.92
N THR A 35 5.45 0.11 12.03
CA THR A 35 6.76 0.32 12.66
C THR A 35 7.90 0.47 11.65
N ARG A 36 7.60 0.42 10.35
CA ARG A 36 8.59 0.52 9.27
C ARG A 36 8.64 1.93 8.71
N SER A 37 9.83 2.34 8.29
CA SER A 37 10.07 3.57 7.53
C SER A 37 10.91 3.22 6.32
N PHE A 38 10.61 3.85 5.19
CA PHE A 38 11.28 3.63 3.92
C PHE A 38 11.97 4.92 3.51
N ALA A 39 13.23 4.81 3.08
CA ALA A 39 13.96 5.97 2.57
C ALA A 39 13.70 6.12 1.07
N VAL A 40 13.68 7.36 0.59
CA VAL A 40 13.54 7.63 -0.84
C VAL A 40 14.73 6.99 -1.57
N GLY A 41 14.45 6.13 -2.56
CA GLY A 41 15.50 5.46 -3.33
C GLY A 41 16.12 4.21 -2.67
N ASP A 42 15.58 3.71 -1.55
CA ASP A 42 16.04 2.45 -0.91
C ASP A 42 15.70 1.17 -1.71
N GLY A 43 15.10 1.32 -2.88
CA GLY A 43 14.68 0.21 -3.74
C GLY A 43 13.34 -0.41 -3.34
N SER A 44 12.74 0.02 -2.23
CA SER A 44 11.41 -0.41 -1.82
C SER A 44 10.33 0.10 -2.77
N VAL A 45 9.23 -0.63 -2.91
CA VAL A 45 8.06 -0.19 -3.70
C VAL A 45 7.55 1.18 -3.24
N PRO A 46 7.30 1.44 -1.93
CA PRO A 46 6.90 2.77 -1.48
C PRO A 46 7.99 3.84 -1.74
N GLY A 47 9.27 3.53 -1.48
CA GLY A 47 10.37 4.48 -1.74
C GLY A 47 10.51 4.85 -3.22
N LYS A 48 10.27 3.90 -4.13
CA LYS A 48 10.23 4.12 -5.59
C LYS A 48 9.01 4.93 -6.01
N ALA A 49 7.83 4.64 -5.47
CA ALA A 49 6.62 5.39 -5.79
C ALA A 49 6.77 6.87 -5.39
N PHE A 50 7.31 7.13 -4.20
CA PHE A 50 7.60 8.49 -3.74
C PHE A 50 8.63 9.19 -4.62
N GLY A 51 9.79 8.56 -4.84
CA GLY A 51 10.88 9.19 -5.58
C GLY A 51 10.57 9.44 -7.06
N SER A 52 9.71 8.63 -7.67
CA SER A 52 9.28 8.79 -9.07
C SER A 52 8.03 9.64 -9.24
N GLY A 53 7.30 9.95 -8.16
CA GLY A 53 5.99 10.60 -8.22
C GLY A 53 4.94 9.79 -9.00
N THR A 54 5.19 8.50 -9.25
CA THR A 54 4.31 7.62 -10.02
C THR A 54 3.73 6.52 -9.15
N SER A 55 2.44 6.24 -9.30
CA SER A 55 1.79 5.12 -8.61
C SER A 55 2.36 3.80 -9.10
N ILE A 56 2.63 2.88 -8.17
CA ILE A 56 3.07 1.52 -8.49
C ILE A 56 1.96 0.56 -8.11
N TRP A 57 1.55 -0.26 -9.06
CA TRP A 57 0.54 -1.29 -8.88
C TRP A 57 1.17 -2.66 -9.12
N LEU A 58 1.04 -3.57 -8.17
CA LEU A 58 1.51 -4.94 -8.26
C LEU A 58 0.32 -5.88 -8.12
N SER A 59 0.00 -6.62 -9.18
CA SER A 59 -1.13 -7.55 -9.23
C SER A 59 -0.65 -8.98 -9.36
N GLY A 60 -1.07 -9.80 -8.40
CA GLY A 60 -0.81 -11.23 -8.38
C GLY A 60 0.51 -11.60 -7.71
N ALA A 61 0.59 -12.86 -7.28
CA ALA A 61 1.75 -13.39 -6.59
C ALA A 61 3.04 -13.29 -7.43
N HIS A 62 2.95 -13.38 -8.76
CA HIS A 62 4.10 -13.25 -9.64
C HIS A 62 4.72 -11.85 -9.56
N GLU A 63 3.93 -10.79 -9.70
CA GLU A 63 4.47 -9.42 -9.61
C GLU A 63 4.99 -9.11 -8.21
N LEU A 64 4.37 -9.64 -7.16
CA LEU A 64 4.81 -9.44 -5.79
C LEU A 64 6.10 -10.20 -5.44
N GLN A 65 6.24 -11.45 -5.90
CA GLN A 65 7.41 -12.30 -5.62
C GLN A 65 8.62 -11.94 -6.47
N PHE A 66 8.39 -11.55 -7.74
CA PHE A 66 9.45 -11.20 -8.68
C PHE A 66 9.83 -9.72 -8.62
N ASN A 67 9.11 -8.90 -7.84
CA ASN A 67 9.61 -7.59 -7.48
C ASN A 67 10.87 -7.76 -6.60
N ASN A 68 11.96 -7.07 -6.96
CA ASN A 68 13.18 -6.99 -6.14
C ASN A 68 12.97 -6.16 -4.85
N CYS A 69 11.80 -6.27 -4.23
CA CYS A 69 11.43 -5.57 -3.01
C CYS A 69 10.97 -6.58 -1.97
N GLU A 70 11.66 -6.63 -0.84
CA GLU A 70 11.30 -7.49 0.30
C GLU A 70 9.87 -7.22 0.78
N ARG A 71 9.40 -5.97 0.69
CA ARG A 71 8.06 -5.56 1.11
C ARG A 71 6.95 -6.21 0.29
N ALA A 72 7.14 -6.33 -1.02
CA ALA A 72 6.19 -6.99 -1.91
C ALA A 72 6.13 -8.50 -1.64
N LYS A 73 7.29 -9.12 -1.35
CA LYS A 73 7.39 -10.52 -0.94
C LYS A 73 6.70 -10.77 0.40
N GLU A 74 6.94 -9.90 1.38
CA GLU A 74 6.29 -9.95 2.69
C GLU A 74 4.77 -9.86 2.56
N ALA A 75 4.26 -8.89 1.77
CA ALA A 75 2.84 -8.76 1.48
C ALA A 75 2.26 -10.08 0.94
N GLN A 76 2.94 -10.71 -0.02
CA GLN A 76 2.51 -11.99 -0.59
C GLN A 76 2.48 -13.14 0.43
N ILE A 77 3.49 -13.23 1.31
CA ILE A 77 3.52 -14.25 2.38
C ILE A 77 2.32 -14.10 3.32
N HIS A 78 1.86 -12.86 3.53
CA HIS A 78 0.66 -12.55 4.33
C HIS A 78 -0.65 -12.64 3.54
N GLY A 79 -0.64 -13.20 2.33
CA GLY A 79 -1.83 -13.44 1.52
C GLY A 79 -2.37 -12.18 0.84
N ILE A 80 -1.55 -11.14 0.68
CA ILE A 80 -1.86 -10.02 -0.21
C ILE A 80 -1.58 -10.46 -1.64
N GLU A 81 -2.58 -10.34 -2.50
CA GLU A 81 -2.46 -10.59 -3.93
C GLU A 81 -2.31 -9.30 -4.73
N THR A 82 -2.80 -8.17 -4.23
CA THR A 82 -2.64 -6.88 -4.90
C THR A 82 -2.04 -5.86 -3.94
N LEU A 83 -0.93 -5.23 -4.31
CA LEU A 83 -0.29 -4.15 -3.54
C LEU A 83 -0.21 -2.89 -4.41
N ILE A 84 -0.63 -1.76 -3.86
CA ILE A 84 -0.65 -0.47 -4.56
C ILE A 84 0.06 0.56 -3.69
N CYS A 85 0.97 1.32 -4.29
CA CYS A 85 1.65 2.44 -3.65
C CYS A 85 1.37 3.71 -4.46
N ILE A 86 0.65 4.67 -3.86
CA ILE A 86 0.26 5.93 -4.51
C ILE A 86 1.02 7.07 -3.83
N PRO A 87 1.84 7.83 -4.56
CA PRO A 87 2.53 8.98 -4.00
C PRO A 87 1.54 10.10 -3.71
N THR A 88 1.76 10.76 -2.58
CA THR A 88 1.03 11.95 -2.11
C THR A 88 2.02 13.06 -1.78
N SER A 89 1.54 14.28 -1.53
CA SER A 89 2.37 15.42 -1.16
C SER A 89 3.22 15.18 0.09
N ASP A 90 2.68 14.44 1.06
CA ASP A 90 3.31 14.15 2.35
C ASP A 90 3.93 12.74 2.47
N GLY A 91 3.86 11.91 1.42
CA GLY A 91 4.38 10.54 1.49
C GLY A 91 3.80 9.58 0.45
N VAL A 92 3.52 8.34 0.87
CA VAL A 92 2.96 7.30 0.00
C VAL A 92 1.85 6.57 0.72
N LEU A 93 0.70 6.46 0.06
CA LEU A 93 -0.40 5.63 0.47
C LEU A 93 -0.19 4.20 -0.01
N GLU A 94 -0.01 3.26 0.92
CA GLU A 94 0.10 1.83 0.64
C GLU A 94 -1.25 1.13 0.87
N MET A 95 -1.71 0.36 -0.11
CA MET A 95 -2.96 -0.40 -0.05
C MET A 95 -2.72 -1.84 -0.49
N GLY A 96 -3.16 -2.82 0.31
CA GLY A 96 -2.99 -4.25 0.02
C GLY A 96 -4.31 -4.99 0.08
N SER A 97 -4.65 -5.77 -0.95
CA SER A 97 -5.82 -6.65 -1.03
C SER A 97 -5.42 -8.11 -1.07
N SER A 98 -6.20 -8.98 -0.44
CA SER A 98 -6.04 -10.44 -0.57
C SER A 98 -6.66 -11.01 -1.85
N GLY A 99 -7.36 -10.19 -2.64
CA GLY A 99 -7.84 -10.58 -3.96
C GLY A 99 -7.06 -9.89 -5.07
N LEU A 100 -7.08 -10.49 -6.25
CA LEU A 100 -6.56 -9.88 -7.48
C LEU A 100 -7.46 -8.73 -7.93
N ILE A 101 -6.98 -7.50 -7.81
CA ILE A 101 -7.63 -6.28 -8.28
C ILE A 101 -6.81 -5.76 -9.45
N ARG A 102 -7.46 -5.63 -10.61
CA ARG A 102 -6.84 -5.04 -11.79
C ARG A 102 -6.61 -3.56 -11.59
N GLU A 103 -5.55 -3.06 -12.21
CA GLU A 103 -5.21 -1.64 -12.19
C GLU A 103 -6.43 -0.78 -12.57
N ASN A 104 -6.77 0.14 -11.68
CA ASN A 104 -7.92 1.02 -11.84
C ASN A 104 -7.50 2.46 -11.57
N TRP A 105 -7.42 3.23 -12.66
CA TRP A 105 -7.03 4.64 -12.59
C TRP A 105 -8.02 5.49 -11.78
N GLY A 106 -9.30 5.13 -11.76
CA GLY A 106 -10.31 5.80 -10.94
C GLY A 106 -10.02 5.68 -9.44
N LEU A 107 -9.50 4.52 -8.99
CA LEU A 107 -9.09 4.32 -7.61
C LEU A 107 -7.87 5.18 -7.27
N ILE A 108 -6.89 5.25 -8.19
CA ILE A 108 -5.71 6.10 -8.03
C ILE A 108 -6.11 7.57 -7.91
N GLN A 109 -6.98 8.05 -8.81
CA GLN A 109 -7.46 9.43 -8.77
C GLN A 109 -8.29 9.74 -7.52
N GLN A 110 -9.14 8.82 -7.07
CA GLN A 110 -9.89 8.99 -5.82
C GLN A 110 -8.95 9.08 -4.62
N ALA A 111 -7.95 8.20 -4.53
CA ALA A 111 -6.95 8.25 -3.47
C ALA A 111 -6.14 9.55 -3.52
N GLN A 112 -5.69 9.97 -4.71
CA GLN A 112 -5.00 11.25 -4.88
C GLN A 112 -5.89 12.45 -4.54
N SER A 113 -7.18 12.41 -4.83
CA SER A 113 -8.11 13.49 -4.44
C SER A 113 -8.35 13.56 -2.94
N LEU A 114 -8.21 12.45 -2.22
CA LEU A 114 -8.45 12.38 -0.77
C LEU A 114 -7.20 12.65 0.06
N PHE A 115 -6.03 12.29 -0.45
CA PHE A 115 -4.76 12.28 0.28
C PHE A 115 -3.63 13.06 -0.41
N GLY A 116 -3.83 13.56 -1.63
CA GLY A 116 -2.85 14.32 -2.41
C GLY A 116 -2.74 15.77 -1.97
#